data_AF-A0A7C4P0I8-F1
#
_entry.id   AF-A0A7C4P0I8-F1
#
_cell.length_a   1.000
_cell.length_b   1.000
_cell.length_c   1.000
_cell.angle_alpha   90.00
_cell.angle_beta   90.00
_cell.angle_gamma   90.00
#
_symmetry.space_group_name_H-M   'P 1'
#
loop_
_entity.id
_entity.type
_entity.pdbx_description
1 polymer ?
#
loop_
_entity_poly.entity_id
_entity_poly.type
_entity_poly.pdbx_seq_one_letter_code
_entity_poly.pdbx_strand_id
1 'polypeptide(L)'
;MKKRPPPVTLLTLSVLSLTVWNAVRFGTALTQWTALAEFATPPGPLYIAATGLFWTLAGAVLTFGLWLGQRWARPLAGLAGIGYAAYYWLDRLLSPHGTYRSNWPCAAAFSLLWLIAFLSALSLPQSQTFFEKERQQHE
;
A
#
# COMPACT_ATOMS: atom_id res chain seq x y z
N MET A 1 25.60 9.67 0.15
CA MET A 1 24.38 8.82 0.10
C MET A 1 24.81 7.37 -0.11
N LYS A 2 24.59 6.46 0.86
CA LYS A 2 24.92 5.03 0.68
C LYS A 2 24.13 4.47 -0.50
N LYS A 3 24.79 3.68 -1.36
CA LYS A 3 24.18 3.03 -2.53
C LYS A 3 23.12 2.05 -2.04
N ARG A 4 21.84 2.42 -2.17
CA ARG A 4 20.72 1.55 -1.78
C ARG A 4 20.55 0.43 -2.81
N PRO A 5 20.30 -0.82 -2.38
CA PRO A 5 20.10 -1.91 -3.32
C PRO A 5 18.81 -1.68 -4.12
N PRO A 6 18.79 -1.99 -5.43
CA PRO A 6 17.65 -1.72 -6.30
C PRO A 6 16.30 -2.26 -5.80
N PRO A 7 16.21 -3.45 -5.17
CA PRO A 7 14.96 -3.95 -4.59
C PRO A 7 14.35 -3.05 -3.51
N VAL A 8 15.18 -2.41 -2.68
CA VAL A 8 14.70 -1.53 -1.60
C VAL A 8 14.15 -0.23 -2.18
N THR A 9 14.79 0.31 -3.22
CA THR A 9 14.26 1.46 -3.95
C THR A 9 12.91 1.13 -4.58
N LEU A 10 12.79 -0.05 -5.22
CA LEU A 10 11.57 -0.50 -5.88
C LEU A 10 10.43 -0.73 -4.88
N LEU A 11 10.72 -1.31 -3.72
CA LEU A 11 9.78 -1.42 -2.59
C LEU A 11 9.30 -0.04 -2.13
N THR A 12 10.24 0.87 -1.89
CA THR A 12 9.92 2.22 -1.39
C THR A 12 9.07 2.99 -2.39
N LEU A 13 9.37 2.89 -3.68
CA LEU A 13 8.57 3.49 -4.76
C LEU A 13 7.19 2.85 -4.87
N SER A 14 7.07 1.53 -4.67
CA SER A 14 5.78 0.83 -4.67
C SER A 14 4.88 1.32 -3.53
N VAL A 15 5.42 1.39 -2.31
CA VAL A 15 4.69 1.92 -1.14
C VAL A 15 4.34 3.40 -1.33
N LEU A 16 5.27 4.20 -1.86
CA LEU A 16 5.03 5.62 -2.13
C LEU A 16 3.91 5.82 -3.17
N SER A 17 3.91 5.03 -4.23
CA SER A 17 2.87 5.08 -5.26
C SER A 17 1.49 4.76 -4.67
N LEU A 18 1.40 3.73 -3.82
CA LEU A 18 0.16 3.42 -3.10
C LEU A 18 -0.25 4.54 -2.13
N THR A 19 0.71 5.17 -1.48
CA THR A 19 0.47 6.29 -0.56
C THR A 19 -0.13 7.48 -1.30
N VAL A 20 0.47 7.85 -2.43
CA VAL A 20 -0.03 8.93 -3.29
C VAL A 20 -1.42 8.60 -3.82
N TRP A 21 -1.64 7.36 -4.28
CA TRP A 21 -2.96 6.92 -4.74
C TRP A 21 -4.04 7.07 -3.65
N ASN A 22 -3.75 6.66 -2.41
CA ASN A 22 -4.69 6.79 -1.29
C ASN A 22 -4.86 8.25 -0.86
N ALA A 23 -3.83 9.09 -1.00
CA ALA A 23 -3.93 10.52 -0.71
C ALA A 23 -4.84 11.23 -1.71
N VAL A 24 -4.71 10.88 -3.00
CA VAL A 24 -5.64 11.33 -4.04
C VAL A 24 -7.05 10.85 -3.73
N ARG A 25 -7.23 9.56 -3.39
CA ARG A 25 -8.54 9.00 -2.99
C ARG A 25 -9.17 9.79 -1.84
N PHE A 26 -8.41 10.06 -0.78
CA PHE A 26 -8.85 10.87 0.35
C PHE A 26 -9.24 12.30 -0.08
N GLY A 27 -8.36 12.96 -0.86
CA GLY A 27 -8.61 14.30 -1.37
C GLY A 27 -9.88 14.37 -2.23
N THR A 28 -10.08 13.40 -3.12
CA THR A 28 -11.31 13.30 -3.94
C THR A 28 -12.55 13.07 -3.10
N ALA A 29 -12.46 12.30 -2.01
CA ALA A 29 -13.59 12.07 -1.11
C ALA A 29 -14.04 13.37 -0.42
N LEU A 30 -13.08 14.24 -0.06
CA LEU A 30 -13.37 15.53 0.55
C LEU A 30 -13.91 16.55 -0.46
N THR A 31 -13.31 16.64 -1.66
CA THR A 31 -13.72 17.63 -2.66
C THR A 31 -15.04 17.28 -3.32
N GLN A 32 -15.35 16.00 -3.47
CA GLN A 32 -16.58 15.51 -4.10
C GLN A 32 -17.58 14.97 -3.07
N TRP A 33 -17.50 15.41 -1.82
CA TRP A 33 -18.30 14.87 -0.71
C TRP A 33 -19.80 14.89 -0.99
N THR A 34 -20.33 15.99 -1.53
CA THR A 34 -21.75 16.14 -1.87
C THR A 34 -22.16 15.18 -2.98
N ALA A 35 -21.38 15.10 -4.07
CA ALA A 35 -21.63 14.18 -5.17
C ALA A 35 -21.58 12.71 -4.71
N LEU A 36 -20.65 12.36 -3.83
CA LEU A 36 -20.57 11.03 -3.23
C LEU A 36 -21.75 10.76 -2.29
N ALA A 37 -22.19 11.74 -1.51
CA ALA A 37 -23.35 11.59 -0.63
C ALA A 37 -24.67 11.40 -1.42
N GLU A 38 -24.76 12.01 -2.59
CA GLU A 38 -25.96 11.96 -3.45
C GLU A 38 -25.99 10.74 -4.37
N PHE A 39 -24.84 10.38 -4.98
CA PHE A 39 -24.78 9.37 -6.03
C PHE A 39 -24.01 8.10 -5.67
N ALA A 40 -23.22 8.08 -4.60
CA ALA A 40 -22.48 6.87 -4.24
C ALA A 40 -23.37 5.90 -3.46
N THR A 41 -23.43 4.67 -3.96
CA THR A 41 -23.96 3.53 -3.21
C THR A 41 -23.16 3.35 -1.90
N PRO A 42 -23.76 2.83 -0.82
CA PRO A 42 -23.03 2.45 0.39
C PRO A 42 -21.73 1.70 0.07
N PRO A 43 -20.60 2.01 0.74
CA PRO A 43 -20.51 2.56 2.10
C PRO A 43 -20.40 4.09 2.23
N GLY A 44 -20.48 4.86 1.14
CA GLY A 44 -20.56 6.32 1.17
C GLY A 44 -19.23 7.08 1.35
N PRO A 45 -19.27 8.43 1.35
CA PRO A 45 -18.08 9.29 1.31
C PRO A 45 -17.18 9.16 2.55
N LEU A 46 -17.77 8.98 3.74
CA LEU A 46 -17.00 8.87 4.99
C LEU A 46 -16.08 7.64 4.98
N TYR A 47 -16.57 6.50 4.46
CA TYR A 47 -15.76 5.29 4.35
C TYR A 47 -14.55 5.50 3.42
N ILE A 48 -14.78 6.11 2.25
CA ILE A 48 -13.73 6.39 1.26
C ILE A 48 -12.69 7.34 1.85
N ALA A 49 -13.13 8.38 2.56
CA ALA A 49 -12.24 9.32 3.23
C ALA A 49 -11.43 8.64 4.35
N ALA A 50 -12.08 7.89 5.24
CA ALA A 50 -11.43 7.24 6.38
C ALA A 50 -10.40 6.19 5.95
N THR A 51 -10.76 5.34 4.98
CA THR A 51 -9.85 4.32 4.44
C THR A 51 -8.71 4.93 3.63
N GLY A 52 -8.98 5.96 2.82
CA GLY A 52 -7.95 6.72 2.12
C GLY A 52 -6.94 7.32 3.09
N LEU A 53 -7.42 8.03 4.12
CA LEU A 53 -6.56 8.64 5.14
C LEU A 53 -5.73 7.60 5.89
N PHE A 54 -6.35 6.51 6.34
CA PHE A 54 -5.65 5.42 7.03
C PHE A 54 -4.47 4.89 6.21
N TRP A 55 -4.71 4.56 4.94
CA TRP A 55 -3.66 4.03 4.06
C TRP A 55 -2.62 5.06 3.64
N THR A 56 -3.00 6.33 3.54
CA THR A 56 -2.04 7.43 3.33
C THR A 56 -1.09 7.57 4.52
N LEU A 57 -1.61 7.57 5.75
CA LEU A 57 -0.78 7.70 6.95
C LEU A 57 0.12 6.47 7.14
N ALA A 58 -0.45 5.26 7.03
CA ALA A 58 0.32 4.02 7.12
C ALA A 58 1.41 3.96 6.04
N GLY A 59 1.06 4.33 4.80
CA GLY A 59 1.99 4.39 3.68
C GLY A 59 3.11 5.41 3.88
N ALA A 60 2.79 6.62 4.36
CA ALA A 60 3.79 7.65 4.64
C ALA A 60 4.80 7.22 5.71
N VAL A 61 4.31 6.64 6.81
CA VAL A 61 5.16 6.08 7.88
C VAL A 61 6.06 4.98 7.32
N LEU A 62 5.52 4.06 6.51
CA LEU A 62 6.28 2.99 5.89
C LEU A 62 7.31 3.48 4.88
N THR A 63 6.95 4.42 4.00
CA THR A 63 7.89 5.03 3.06
C THR A 63 9.04 5.69 3.80
N PHE A 64 8.77 6.43 4.87
CA PHE A 64 9.81 7.04 5.71
C PHE A 64 10.70 5.99 6.37
N GLY A 65 10.10 4.94 6.97
CA GLY A 65 10.82 3.84 7.59
C GLY A 65 11.71 3.07 6.60
N LEU A 66 11.19 2.75 5.41
CA LEU A 66 11.94 2.07 4.35
C LEU A 66 13.04 2.97 3.79
N TRP A 67 12.78 4.26 3.62
CA TRP A 67 13.76 5.24 3.17
C TRP A 67 14.95 5.35 4.13
N LEU A 68 14.67 5.36 5.43
CA LEU A 68 15.70 5.42 6.47
C LEU A 68 16.32 4.05 6.79
N GLY A 69 15.86 2.96 6.18
CA GLY A 69 16.36 1.61 6.49
C GLY A 69 16.03 1.14 7.91
N GLN A 70 14.93 1.63 8.49
CA GLN A 70 14.54 1.33 9.86
C GLN A 70 14.19 -0.16 10.06
N ARG A 71 14.61 -0.71 11.20
CA ARG A 71 14.42 -2.14 11.56
C ARG A 71 12.96 -2.59 11.57
N TRP A 72 12.05 -1.73 12.00
CA TRP A 72 10.62 -2.03 12.09
C TRP A 72 9.91 -1.93 10.73
N ALA A 73 10.52 -1.27 9.75
CA ALA A 73 9.89 -1.01 8.46
C ALA A 73 9.69 -2.30 7.66
N ARG A 74 10.59 -3.28 7.78
CA ARG A 74 10.52 -4.56 7.07
C ARG A 74 9.32 -5.42 7.49
N PRO A 75 9.14 -5.80 8.77
CA PRO A 75 7.97 -6.59 9.17
C PRO A 75 6.67 -5.81 8.98
N LEU A 76 6.67 -4.49 9.23
CA LEU A 76 5.48 -3.66 9.04
C LEU A 76 5.10 -3.54 7.56
N ALA A 77 6.06 -3.43 6.65
CA ALA A 77 5.78 -3.42 5.21
C ALA A 77 5.17 -4.75 4.74
N GLY A 78 5.66 -5.89 5.23
CA GLY A 78 5.08 -7.20 4.94
C GLY A 78 3.62 -7.31 5.40
N LEU A 79 3.34 -6.94 6.65
CA LEU A 79 1.99 -6.89 7.20
C LEU A 79 1.09 -5.94 6.41
N ALA A 80 1.58 -4.74 6.09
CA ALA A 80 0.82 -3.76 5.33
C ALA A 80 0.54 -4.22 3.89
N GLY A 81 1.48 -4.89 3.22
CA GLY A 81 1.26 -5.45 1.88
C GLY A 81 0.15 -6.51 1.85
N ILE A 82 0.17 -7.43 2.83
CA ILE A 82 -0.88 -8.45 2.98
C ILE A 82 -2.22 -7.79 3.35
N GLY A 83 -2.20 -6.87 4.32
CA GLY A 83 -3.39 -6.13 4.75
C GLY A 83 -4.01 -5.31 3.63
N TYR A 84 -3.19 -4.67 2.78
CA TYR A 84 -3.65 -3.89 1.64
C TYR A 84 -4.29 -4.77 0.58
N ALA A 85 -3.69 -5.94 0.29
CA ALA A 85 -4.26 -6.91 -0.65
C ALA A 85 -5.59 -7.47 -0.14
N ALA A 86 -5.68 -7.81 1.14
CA ALA A 86 -6.93 -8.25 1.78
C ALA A 86 -7.99 -7.14 1.74
N TYR A 87 -7.61 -5.92 2.10
CA TYR A 87 -8.47 -4.74 2.04
C TYR A 87 -9.03 -4.51 0.63
N TYR A 88 -8.18 -4.55 -0.40
CA TYR A 88 -8.59 -4.41 -1.80
C TYR A 88 -9.64 -5.44 -2.20
N TRP A 89 -9.45 -6.70 -1.81
CA TRP A 89 -10.39 -7.76 -2.13
C TRP A 89 -11.70 -7.67 -1.33
N LEU A 90 -11.63 -7.30 -0.06
CA LEU A 90 -12.83 -7.05 0.75
C LEU A 90 -13.65 -5.90 0.17
N ASP A 91 -13.02 -4.77 -0.13
CA ASP A 91 -13.64 -3.59 -0.75
C ASP A 91 -14.30 -3.97 -2.09
N ARG A 92 -13.61 -4.77 -2.92
CA ARG A 92 -14.10 -5.24 -4.22
C ARG A 92 -15.25 -6.25 -4.13
N LEU A 93 -15.20 -7.20 -3.20
CA LEU A 93 -16.22 -8.26 -3.05
C LEU A 93 -17.49 -7.75 -2.37
N LEU A 94 -17.35 -6.81 -1.45
CA LEU A 94 -18.46 -6.21 -0.70
C LEU A 94 -19.10 -5.03 -1.44
N SER A 95 -18.39 -4.41 -2.38
CA SER A 95 -18.93 -3.33 -3.20
C SER A 95 -20.13 -3.81 -4.04
N PRO A 96 -21.30 -3.15 -3.95
CA PRO A 96 -22.50 -3.52 -4.72
C PRO A 96 -22.37 -3.37 -6.25
N HIS A 97 -21.30 -2.72 -6.72
CA HIS A 97 -21.09 -2.43 -8.13
C HIS A 97 -20.65 -3.69 -8.92
N GLY A 98 -21.61 -4.30 -9.64
CA GLY A 98 -21.40 -5.45 -10.52
C GLY A 98 -20.37 -5.24 -11.65
N THR A 99 -19.97 -3.99 -11.94
CA THR A 99 -18.95 -3.64 -12.95
C THR A 99 -17.57 -4.19 -12.64
N TYR A 100 -17.22 -4.39 -11.35
CA TYR A 100 -15.95 -5.00 -10.94
C TYR A 100 -15.92 -6.52 -11.08
N ARG A 101 -17.04 -7.18 -11.39
CA ARG A 101 -17.05 -8.65 -11.56
C ARG A 101 -16.51 -9.09 -12.92
N SER A 102 -16.54 -8.23 -13.94
CA SER A 102 -16.16 -8.65 -15.31
C SER A 102 -14.66 -8.97 -15.45
N ASN A 103 -13.76 -8.24 -14.77
CA ASN A 103 -12.31 -8.43 -14.87
C ASN A 103 -11.67 -9.10 -13.64
N TRP A 104 -12.44 -9.85 -12.85
CA TRP A 104 -11.96 -10.46 -11.61
C TRP A 104 -10.73 -11.39 -11.78
N PRO A 105 -10.60 -12.22 -12.85
CA PRO A 105 -9.44 -13.12 -12.97
C PRO A 105 -8.17 -12.33 -13.25
N CYS A 106 -8.26 -11.29 -14.08
CA CYS A 106 -7.14 -10.41 -14.40
C CYS A 106 -6.70 -9.62 -13.16
N ALA A 107 -7.65 -9.10 -12.38
CA ALA A 107 -7.36 -8.41 -11.13
C ALA A 107 -6.71 -9.34 -10.08
N ALA A 108 -7.13 -10.61 -10.02
CA ALA A 108 -6.51 -11.63 -9.18
C ALA A 108 -5.08 -11.95 -9.59
N ALA A 109 -4.85 -12.20 -10.88
CA ALA A 109 -3.50 -12.43 -11.39
C ALA A 109 -2.60 -11.24 -11.06
N PHE A 110 -3.03 -10.01 -11.33
CA PHE A 110 -2.23 -8.82 -11.08
C PHE A 110 -1.95 -8.57 -9.59
N SER A 111 -2.98 -8.68 -8.73
CA SER A 111 -2.80 -8.49 -7.29
C SER A 111 -1.91 -9.57 -6.65
N LEU A 112 -2.02 -10.83 -7.09
CA LEU A 112 -1.15 -11.91 -6.65
C LEU A 112 0.29 -11.71 -7.13
N LEU A 113 0.49 -11.39 -8.42
CA LEU A 113 1.82 -11.11 -8.96
C LEU A 113 2.49 -9.95 -8.23
N TRP A 114 1.75 -8.87 -8.00
CA TRP A 114 2.24 -7.73 -7.22
C TRP A 114 2.62 -8.14 -5.79
N LEU A 115 1.76 -8.88 -5.09
CA LEU A 115 2.00 -9.31 -3.71
C LEU A 115 3.22 -10.25 -3.62
N ILE A 116 3.33 -11.22 -4.54
CA ILE A 116 4.47 -12.13 -4.62
C ILE A 116 5.76 -11.34 -4.88
N ALA A 117 5.75 -10.43 -5.87
CA ALA A 117 6.91 -9.60 -6.17
C ALA A 117 7.32 -8.72 -4.97
N PHE A 118 6.34 -8.13 -4.29
CA PHE A 118 6.54 -7.29 -3.11
C PHE A 118 7.16 -8.07 -1.94
N LEU A 119 6.59 -9.23 -1.60
CA LEU A 119 7.12 -10.09 -0.53
C LEU A 119 8.48 -10.71 -0.90
N SER A 120 8.69 -11.04 -2.17
CA SER A 120 9.98 -11.54 -2.66
C SER A 120 11.06 -10.45 -2.54
N ALA A 121 10.75 -9.20 -2.92
CA ALA A 121 11.66 -8.08 -2.77
C ALA A 121 12.04 -7.82 -1.29
N LEU A 122 11.09 -8.01 -0.37
CA LEU A 122 11.32 -7.97 1.08
C LEU A 122 12.16 -9.13 1.62
N SER A 123 12.21 -10.25 0.88
CA SER A 123 12.91 -11.48 1.26
C SER A 123 14.28 -11.62 0.61
N LEU A 124 14.59 -10.84 -0.44
CA LEU A 124 15.86 -10.88 -1.14
C LEU A 124 17.05 -10.63 -0.19
N PRO A 125 18.16 -11.41 -0.30
CA PRO A 125 19.31 -11.30 0.61
C PRO A 125 19.86 -9.88 0.72
N GLN A 126 19.85 -9.13 -0.39
CA GLN A 126 20.32 -7.74 -0.47
C GLN A 126 19.49 -6.76 0.36
N SER A 127 18.17 -6.98 0.48
CA SER A 127 17.32 -6.15 1.34
C SER A 127 17.57 -6.51 2.80
N GLN A 128 17.76 -7.81 3.12
CA GLN A 128 18.11 -8.25 4.46
C GLN A 128 19.43 -7.63 4.95
N THR A 129 20.48 -7.68 4.11
CA THR A 129 21.79 -7.10 4.47
C THR A 129 21.75 -5.59 4.63
N PHE A 130 20.84 -4.89 3.93
CA PHE A 130 20.68 -3.44 4.09
C PHE A 130 20.10 -3.10 5.47
N PHE A 131 19.02 -3.76 5.88
CA PHE A 131 18.43 -3.56 7.21
C PHE A 131 19.34 -4.04 8.34
N GLU A 132 20.16 -5.07 8.09
CA GLU A 132 21.11 -5.61 9.08
C GLU A 132 22.39 -4.76 9.21
N LYS A 133 22.85 -4.11 8.14
CA LYS A 133 23.95 -3.14 8.23
C LYS A 133 23.57 -1.88 8.99
N GLU A 134 22.32 -1.41 8.85
CA GLU A 134 21.81 -0.30 9.67
C GLU A 134 21.61 -0.71 11.14
N ARG A 135 21.37 -2.00 11.42
CA ARG A 135 21.36 -2.55 12.79
C ARG A 135 22.71 -2.35 13.50
N GLN A 136 23.81 -2.70 12.84
CA GLN A 136 25.16 -2.63 13.42
C GLN A 136 25.70 -1.21 13.61
N GLN A 137 25.09 -0.19 13.00
CA GLN A 137 25.51 1.21 13.17
C GLN A 137 24.75 1.96 14.28
N HIS A 138 23.66 1.39 14.78
CA HIS A 138 22.83 1.96 15.83
C HIS A 138 22.92 1.19 17.16
N GLU A 139 23.76 0.15 17.22
CA GLU A 139 24.25 -0.51 18.44
C GLU A 139 25.62 0.07 18.82
#